data_AF-A0A949V6D8-F1
#
_entry.id   AF-A0A949V6D8-F1
#
_cell.length_a   1.000
_cell.length_b   1.000
_cell.length_c   1.000
_cell.angle_alpha   90.00
_cell.angle_beta   90.00
_cell.angle_gamma   90.00
#
_symmetry.space_group_name_H-M   'P 1'
#
loop_
_entity.id
_entity.type
_entity.pdbx_description
1 polymer ?
#
loop_
_entity_poly.entity_id
_entity_poly.type
_entity_poly.pdbx_seq_one_letter_code
_entity_poly.pdbx_strand_id
1 'polypeptide(L)'
;MKLFEKLAVKLSLTKAEITLISALLGFLVLGGVLKNVRSVEKAETLVKKVETARYREAEVDSLISLATAGQASVREDVMEGVASENKRAGTQKRASQHSPDKKLFNGTISFNKASIGQLQKVPGVGPVMAERLITFRTAKGGNVHEFQEFLEVKGVGEKKLEFLKKYFTLE
;
A
#
# COMPACT_ATOMS: atom_id res chain seq x y z
N MET A 1 4.38 -25.23 45.25
CA MET A 1 4.32 -24.27 46.39
C MET A 1 5.62 -24.21 47.20
N LYS A 2 6.27 -25.35 47.54
CA LYS A 2 7.53 -25.36 48.34
C LYS A 2 8.74 -24.67 47.69
N LEU A 3 8.79 -24.56 46.35
CA LEU A 3 9.88 -23.87 45.63
C LEU A 3 9.83 -22.35 45.82
N PHE A 4 8.64 -21.75 45.74
CA PHE A 4 8.46 -20.31 45.90
C PHE A 4 8.77 -19.85 47.33
N GLU A 5 8.45 -20.67 48.33
CA GLU A 5 8.79 -20.38 49.73
C GLU A 5 10.30 -20.45 49.99
N LYS A 6 10.99 -21.43 49.41
CA LYS A 6 12.45 -21.52 49.51
C LYS A 6 13.14 -20.33 48.84
N LEU A 7 12.63 -19.86 47.69
CA LEU A 7 13.13 -18.65 47.03
C LEU A 7 12.84 -17.39 47.86
N ALA A 8 11.66 -17.30 48.49
CA ALA A 8 11.27 -16.17 49.34
C ALA A 8 12.23 -15.97 50.51
N VAL A 9 12.51 -17.06 51.22
CA VAL A 9 13.43 -17.05 52.35
C VAL A 9 14.85 -16.73 51.91
N LYS A 10 15.30 -17.25 50.77
CA LYS A 10 16.70 -17.11 50.32
C LYS A 10 17.02 -15.74 49.71
N LEU A 11 16.03 -15.08 49.12
CA LEU A 11 16.18 -13.76 48.50
C LEU A 11 15.64 -12.62 49.40
N SER A 12 15.12 -12.94 50.59
CA SER A 12 14.49 -11.98 51.51
C SER A 12 13.32 -11.21 50.89
N LEU A 13 12.60 -11.82 49.93
CA LEU A 13 11.38 -11.27 49.33
C LEU A 13 10.14 -11.93 49.91
N THR A 14 9.02 -11.21 49.85
CA THR A 14 7.71 -11.72 50.25
C THR A 14 7.17 -12.74 49.23
N LYS A 15 6.26 -13.62 49.66
CA LYS A 15 5.64 -14.61 48.77
C LYS A 15 4.96 -13.96 47.57
N ALA A 16 4.32 -12.81 47.78
CA ALA A 16 3.61 -12.06 46.75
C ALA A 16 4.56 -11.55 45.64
N GLU A 17 5.71 -11.00 46.02
CA GLU A 17 6.71 -10.49 45.07
C GLU A 17 7.28 -11.62 44.20
N ILE A 18 7.54 -12.80 44.77
CA ILE A 18 8.05 -13.93 44.01
C ILE A 18 7.02 -14.51 43.05
N THR A 19 5.75 -14.57 43.43
CA THR A 19 4.68 -14.92 42.49
C THR A 19 4.58 -13.92 41.34
N LEU A 20 4.73 -12.62 41.62
CA LEU A 20 4.71 -11.59 40.58
C LEU A 20 5.91 -11.71 39.63
N ILE A 21 7.11 -11.87 40.18
CA ILE A 21 8.35 -11.98 39.40
C ILE A 21 8.35 -13.26 38.56
N SER A 22 7.92 -14.40 39.11
CA SER A 22 7.83 -15.65 38.35
C SER A 22 6.77 -15.61 37.25
N ALA A 23 5.62 -14.95 37.49
CA ALA A 23 4.63 -14.71 36.45
C ALA A 23 5.19 -13.83 35.33
N LEU A 24 5.87 -12.73 35.67
CA LEU A 24 6.53 -11.85 34.71
C LEU A 24 7.60 -12.56 33.88
N LEU A 25 8.46 -13.36 34.52
CA LEU A 25 9.45 -14.18 33.81
C LEU A 25 8.77 -15.19 32.87
N GLY A 26 7.68 -15.81 33.31
CA GLY A 26 6.88 -16.72 32.50
C GLY A 26 6.35 -16.04 31.23
N PHE A 27 5.73 -14.87 31.37
CA PHE A 27 5.25 -14.10 30.22
C PHE A 27 6.38 -13.61 29.31
N LEU A 28 7.54 -13.25 29.87
CA LEU A 28 8.71 -12.85 29.09
C LEU A 28 9.25 -14.00 28.23
N VAL A 29 9.41 -15.19 28.81
CA VAL A 29 9.85 -16.39 28.10
C VAL A 29 8.81 -16.82 27.06
N LEU A 30 7.53 -16.86 27.44
CA LEU A 30 6.43 -17.20 26.54
C LEU A 30 6.34 -16.21 25.37
N GLY A 31 6.48 -14.92 25.65
CA GLY A 31 6.53 -13.87 24.63
C GLY A 31 7.74 -14.01 23.70
N GLY A 32 8.90 -14.38 24.24
CA GLY A 32 10.11 -14.68 23.46
C GLY A 32 9.94 -15.87 22.51
N VAL A 33 9.32 -16.95 22.99
CA VAL A 33 9.03 -18.15 22.19
C VAL A 33 8.03 -17.83 21.07
N LEU A 34 6.94 -17.13 21.38
CA LEU A 34 5.96 -16.70 20.38
C LEU A 34 6.56 -15.75 19.32
N LYS A 35 7.51 -14.88 19.70
CA LYS A 35 8.25 -14.02 18.77
C LYS A 35 9.17 -14.81 17.84
N ASN A 36 9.79 -15.89 18.34
CA ASN A 36 10.66 -16.75 17.53
C ASN A 36 9.86 -17.50 16.46
N VAL A 37 8.70 -18.06 16.82
CA VAL A 37 7.81 -18.78 15.89
C VAL A 37 7.27 -17.88 14.78
N ARG A 38 6.97 -16.60 15.09
CA ARG A 38 6.55 -15.59 14.09
C ARG A 38 7.64 -15.13 13.13
N SER A 39 8.92 -15.46 13.36
CA SER A 39 9.99 -15.14 12.40
C SER A 39 9.97 -16.02 11.16
N VAL A 40 9.29 -17.18 11.22
CA VAL A 40 9.15 -18.12 10.09
C VAL A 40 8.19 -17.58 9.01
N GLU A 41 7.18 -16.79 9.40
CA GLU A 41 6.19 -16.20 8.47
C GLU A 41 6.81 -15.14 7.52
N LYS A 42 7.95 -14.56 7.89
CA LYS A 42 8.65 -13.57 7.06
C LYS A 42 9.40 -14.19 5.88
N ALA A 43 9.84 -15.44 6.00
CA ALA A 43 10.63 -16.10 4.96
C ALA A 43 9.80 -16.40 3.70
N GLU A 44 8.53 -16.79 3.85
CA GLU A 44 7.65 -17.11 2.71
C GLU A 44 7.28 -15.86 1.87
N THR A 45 7.18 -14.70 2.51
CA THR A 45 6.86 -13.43 1.81
C THR A 45 7.98 -12.93 0.90
N LEU A 46 9.22 -13.40 1.10
CA LEU A 46 10.36 -13.02 0.26
C LEU A 46 10.41 -13.84 -1.04
N VAL A 47 10.07 -15.12 -0.98
CA VAL A 47 10.03 -15.99 -2.18
C VAL A 47 8.96 -15.49 -3.17
N LYS A 48 7.77 -15.13 -2.67
CA LYS A 48 6.68 -14.62 -3.50
C LYS A 48 6.97 -13.24 -4.14
N LYS A 49 7.86 -12.45 -3.54
CA LYS A 49 8.28 -11.14 -4.03
C LYS A 49 9.36 -11.23 -5.13
N VAL A 50 10.11 -12.33 -5.19
CA VAL A 50 11.11 -12.57 -6.24
C VAL A 50 10.47 -13.16 -7.49
N GLU A 51 9.47 -14.02 -7.35
CA GLU A 51 8.78 -14.63 -8.50
C GLU A 51 7.96 -13.60 -9.30
N THR A 52 7.28 -12.69 -8.60
CA THR A 52 6.47 -11.62 -9.24
C THR A 52 7.32 -10.59 -10.00
N ALA A 53 8.62 -10.50 -9.75
CA ALA A 53 9.54 -9.68 -10.55
C ALA A 53 9.91 -10.37 -11.88
N ARG A 54 10.05 -11.70 -11.90
CA ARG A 54 10.42 -12.48 -13.09
C ARG A 54 9.32 -12.52 -14.17
N TYR A 55 8.04 -12.49 -13.79
CA TYR A 55 6.93 -12.53 -14.77
C TYR A 55 6.68 -11.18 -15.46
N ARG A 56 7.20 -10.06 -14.95
CA ARG A 56 7.00 -8.75 -15.57
C ARG A 56 7.87 -8.50 -16.79
N GLU A 57 9.10 -9.02 -16.83
CA GLU A 57 10.04 -8.71 -17.91
C GLU A 57 9.69 -9.40 -19.24
N ALA A 58 9.19 -10.65 -19.21
CA ALA A 58 8.88 -11.41 -20.41
C ALA A 58 7.66 -10.87 -21.21
N GLU A 59 6.70 -10.23 -20.54
CA GLU A 59 5.50 -9.69 -21.18
C GLU A 59 5.78 -8.35 -21.89
N VAL A 60 6.78 -7.59 -21.43
CA VAL A 60 7.15 -6.30 -22.05
C VAL A 60 7.81 -6.50 -23.42
N ASP A 61 8.62 -7.55 -23.58
CA ASP A 61 9.33 -7.85 -24.83
C ASP A 61 8.36 -8.17 -25.99
N SER A 62 7.26 -8.86 -25.70
CA SER A 62 6.23 -9.16 -26.69
C SER A 62 5.45 -7.90 -27.12
N LEU A 63 5.24 -6.93 -26.22
CA LEU A 63 4.55 -5.67 -26.53
C LEU A 63 5.42 -4.73 -27.38
N ILE A 64 6.74 -4.71 -27.13
CA ILE A 64 7.69 -3.94 -27.93
C ILE A 64 7.80 -4.53 -29.35
N SER A 65 7.86 -5.86 -29.49
CA SER A 65 7.88 -6.52 -30.79
C SER A 65 6.62 -6.24 -31.61
N LEU A 66 5.43 -6.28 -30.99
CA LEU A 66 4.16 -6.02 -31.68
C LEU A 66 4.02 -4.56 -32.12
N ALA A 67 4.45 -3.61 -31.27
CA ALA A 67 4.47 -2.20 -31.60
C ALA A 67 5.47 -1.89 -32.73
N THR A 68 6.62 -2.56 -32.73
CA THR A 68 7.65 -2.38 -33.76
C THR A 68 7.22 -3.01 -35.09
N ALA A 69 6.54 -4.17 -35.06
CA ALA A 69 5.97 -4.80 -36.24
C ALA A 69 4.84 -3.98 -36.88
N GLY A 70 4.02 -3.28 -36.08
CA GLY A 70 2.96 -2.40 -36.57
C GLY A 70 3.44 -1.03 -37.10
N GLN A 71 4.67 -0.62 -36.78
CA GLN A 71 5.25 0.63 -37.26
C GLN A 71 6.10 0.48 -38.53
N ALA A 72 6.39 -0.75 -38.97
CA ALA A 72 7.17 -1.03 -40.16
C ALA A 72 6.38 -0.94 -41.48
N SER A 73 5.06 -0.80 -41.46
CA SER A 73 4.22 -0.76 -42.67
C SER A 73 3.73 0.64 -43.09
N VAL A 74 4.27 1.72 -42.52
CA VAL A 74 3.86 3.09 -42.89
C VAL A 74 5.07 3.96 -43.17
N ARG A 75 5.68 3.75 -44.34
CA ARG A 75 6.43 4.76 -45.10
C ARG A 75 6.71 4.16 -46.49
N GLU A 76 6.59 5.02 -47.50
CA GLU A 76 6.36 4.75 -48.93
C GLU A 76 4.83 4.67 -49.19
N ASP A 77 4.10 5.61 -49.81
CA ASP A 77 4.41 6.53 -50.90
C ASP A 77 3.28 7.57 -51.14
N VAL A 78 3.64 8.68 -51.79
CA VAL A 78 2.84 9.54 -52.71
C VAL A 78 1.88 10.64 -52.19
N MET A 79 2.11 11.80 -52.80
CA MET A 79 1.43 13.09 -52.81
C MET A 79 0.28 13.09 -53.82
N GLU A 80 -0.93 13.55 -53.45
CA GLU A 80 -1.81 14.37 -54.30
C GLU A 80 -3.08 14.80 -53.54
N GLY A 81 -3.52 16.04 -53.79
CA GLY A 81 -4.59 16.69 -53.03
C GLY A 81 -6.00 16.36 -53.51
N VAL A 82 -6.98 16.66 -52.67
CA VAL A 82 -8.28 17.27 -53.02
C VAL A 82 -8.98 17.72 -51.74
N ALA A 83 -9.64 18.87 -51.85
CA ALA A 83 -10.45 19.47 -50.81
C ALA A 83 -11.81 18.77 -50.63
N SER A 84 -12.41 19.03 -49.47
CA SER A 84 -13.84 19.00 -49.09
C SER A 84 -14.38 17.86 -48.21
N GLU A 85 -14.97 18.36 -47.11
CA GLU A 85 -16.18 17.92 -46.39
C GLU A 85 -16.15 16.87 -45.26
N ASN A 86 -16.15 17.44 -44.03
CA ASN A 86 -17.28 17.46 -43.10
C ASN A 86 -17.62 16.18 -42.27
N LYS A 87 -17.39 16.35 -40.95
CA LYS A 87 -18.11 15.80 -39.78
C LYS A 87 -18.34 14.28 -39.71
N ARG A 88 -17.70 13.65 -38.71
CA ARG A 88 -18.39 13.07 -37.52
C ARG A 88 -17.40 12.47 -36.51
N ALA A 89 -17.75 12.68 -35.24
CA ALA A 89 -17.41 11.90 -34.04
C ALA A 89 -15.94 11.81 -33.59
N GLY A 90 -15.70 12.34 -32.39
CA GLY A 90 -14.39 12.57 -31.81
C GLY A 90 -13.70 11.31 -31.30
N THR A 91 -12.45 11.13 -31.75
CA THR A 91 -11.48 10.22 -31.14
C THR A 91 -10.59 11.06 -30.22
N GLN A 92 -10.85 11.07 -28.91
CA GLN A 92 -9.90 11.61 -27.94
C GLN A 92 -8.77 10.61 -27.70
N LYS A 93 -7.79 10.63 -28.60
CA LYS A 93 -6.45 10.11 -28.37
C LYS A 93 -5.68 11.15 -27.57
N ARG A 94 -5.54 10.96 -26.26
CA ARG A 94 -4.53 11.65 -25.44
C ARG A 94 -3.83 10.65 -24.52
N ALA A 95 -2.89 9.90 -25.10
CA ALA A 95 -1.81 9.32 -24.33
C ALA A 95 -0.79 10.45 -24.05
N SER A 96 -0.99 11.16 -22.94
CA SER A 96 0.02 12.04 -22.39
C SER A 96 1.07 11.21 -21.67
N GLN A 97 2.27 11.19 -22.24
CA GLN A 97 3.54 10.98 -21.56
C GLN A 97 3.58 11.81 -20.27
N HIS A 98 3.97 11.19 -19.15
CA HIS A 98 4.71 11.91 -18.11
C HIS A 98 5.50 10.93 -17.24
N SER A 99 6.83 11.03 -17.36
CA SER A 99 7.84 10.62 -16.39
C SER A 99 7.47 11.05 -14.96
N PRO A 100 8.00 10.42 -13.91
CA PRO A 100 7.64 10.74 -12.54
C PRO A 100 8.36 12.02 -12.11
N ASP A 101 7.90 13.17 -12.59
CA ASP A 101 8.16 14.41 -11.87
C ASP A 101 7.47 14.29 -10.53
N LYS A 102 8.29 14.18 -9.49
CA LYS A 102 7.92 14.28 -8.08
C LYS A 102 7.39 15.69 -7.82
N LYS A 103 6.23 16.03 -8.39
CA LYS A 103 5.47 17.23 -8.04
C LYS A 103 5.13 17.10 -6.57
N LEU A 104 5.81 17.91 -5.76
CA LEU A 104 5.49 18.12 -4.35
C LEU A 104 4.01 18.47 -4.27
N PHE A 105 3.29 17.64 -3.52
CA PHE A 105 1.86 17.76 -3.32
C PHE A 105 1.56 19.13 -2.67
N ASN A 106 0.93 20.03 -3.43
CA ASN A 106 0.74 21.43 -3.08
C ASN A 106 -0.74 21.82 -2.92
N GLY A 107 -1.60 20.85 -2.59
CA GLY A 107 -3.01 21.09 -2.33
C GLY A 107 -3.67 19.99 -1.51
N THR A 108 -5.00 19.96 -1.53
CA THR A 108 -5.82 18.94 -0.87
C THR A 108 -6.42 18.01 -1.93
N ILE A 109 -6.44 16.69 -1.70
CA ILE A 109 -7.05 15.71 -2.60
C ILE A 109 -8.45 15.37 -2.11
N SER A 110 -9.46 15.38 -2.99
CA SER A 110 -10.74 14.72 -2.71
C SER A 110 -10.53 13.21 -2.65
N PHE A 111 -10.73 12.61 -1.48
CA PHE A 111 -10.57 11.18 -1.25
C PHE A 111 -11.55 10.34 -2.05
N ASN A 112 -12.82 10.76 -2.13
CA ASN A 112 -13.89 10.02 -2.78
C ASN A 112 -13.66 9.88 -4.29
N LYS A 113 -12.98 10.86 -4.90
CA LYS A 113 -12.66 10.88 -6.34
C LYS A 113 -11.21 10.50 -6.66
N ALA A 114 -10.36 10.40 -5.64
CA ALA A 114 -8.94 10.13 -5.84
C ALA A 114 -8.70 8.77 -6.50
N SER A 115 -7.78 8.75 -7.46
CA SER A 115 -7.17 7.54 -7.97
C SER A 115 -6.02 7.07 -7.06
N ILE A 116 -5.63 5.81 -7.20
CA ILE A 116 -4.53 5.23 -6.41
C ILE A 116 -3.21 5.98 -6.56
N GLY A 117 -2.92 6.49 -7.77
CA GLY A 117 -1.71 7.26 -8.04
C GLY A 117 -1.76 8.67 -7.45
N GLN A 118 -2.95 9.25 -7.26
CA GLN A 118 -3.11 10.52 -6.56
C GLN A 118 -2.94 10.35 -5.05
N LEU A 119 -3.53 9.30 -4.46
CA LEU A 119 -3.36 9.00 -3.03
C LEU A 119 -1.88 8.81 -2.66
N GLN A 120 -1.08 8.18 -3.53
CA GLN A 120 0.36 7.98 -3.33
C GLN A 120 1.20 9.27 -3.32
N LYS A 121 0.65 10.40 -3.78
CA LYS A 121 1.33 11.71 -3.71
C LYS A 121 1.29 12.30 -2.31
N VAL A 122 0.38 11.83 -1.45
CA VAL A 122 0.28 12.29 -0.06
C VAL A 122 1.43 11.71 0.75
N PRO A 123 2.22 12.52 1.46
CA PRO A 123 3.34 12.01 2.24
C PRO A 123 2.84 10.98 3.27
N GLY A 124 3.59 9.90 3.50
CA GLY A 124 3.16 8.83 4.41
C GLY A 124 2.07 7.89 3.86
N VAL A 125 1.54 8.15 2.66
CA VAL A 125 0.67 7.22 1.92
C VAL A 125 1.49 6.53 0.82
N GLY A 126 2.01 5.34 1.14
CA GLY A 126 2.69 4.48 0.16
C GLY A 126 1.71 3.63 -0.67
N PRO A 127 2.21 2.82 -1.63
CA PRO A 127 1.37 2.00 -2.51
C PRO A 127 0.43 1.08 -1.74
N VAL A 128 0.94 0.38 -0.71
CA VAL A 128 0.13 -0.52 0.15
C VAL A 128 -0.96 0.24 0.91
N MET A 129 -0.70 1.47 1.33
CA MET A 129 -1.70 2.27 2.05
C MET A 129 -2.76 2.80 1.07
N ALA A 130 -2.35 3.25 -0.10
CA ALA A 130 -3.25 3.69 -1.15
C ALA A 130 -4.20 2.57 -1.60
N GLU A 131 -3.69 1.34 -1.77
CA GLU A 131 -4.52 0.16 -2.04
C GLU A 131 -5.57 -0.06 -0.94
N ARG A 132 -5.15 -0.08 0.33
CA ARG A 132 -6.07 -0.28 1.47
C ARG A 132 -7.15 0.79 1.54
N LEU A 133 -6.79 2.04 1.26
CA LEU A 133 -7.73 3.15 1.23
C LEU A 133 -8.77 2.99 0.11
N ILE A 134 -8.36 2.55 -1.07
CA ILE A 134 -9.29 2.25 -2.17
C ILE A 134 -10.18 1.06 -1.82
N THR A 135 -9.62 -0.03 -1.31
CA THR A 135 -10.41 -1.19 -0.86
C THR A 135 -11.43 -0.81 0.19
N PHE A 136 -11.03 0.02 1.16
CA PHE A 136 -11.92 0.55 2.18
C PHE A 136 -13.05 1.39 1.58
N ARG A 137 -12.73 2.31 0.66
CA ARG A 137 -13.73 3.11 -0.05
C ARG A 137 -14.72 2.22 -0.79
N THR A 138 -14.25 1.19 -1.48
CA THR A 138 -15.12 0.22 -2.16
C THR A 138 -15.98 -0.57 -1.18
N ALA A 139 -15.43 -1.01 -0.04
CA ALA A 139 -16.18 -1.72 0.99
C ALA A 139 -17.29 -0.86 1.63
N LYS A 140 -17.10 0.46 1.70
CA LYS A 140 -18.08 1.44 2.19
C LYS A 140 -19.13 1.86 1.16
N GLY A 141 -19.11 1.31 -0.05
CA GLY A 141 -20.06 1.67 -1.11
C GLY A 141 -19.59 2.81 -2.03
N GLY A 142 -18.30 3.12 -2.03
CA GLY A 142 -17.67 4.05 -2.97
C GLY A 142 -17.42 5.45 -2.42
N ASN A 143 -18.11 5.84 -1.33
CA ASN A 143 -17.96 7.14 -0.70
C ASN A 143 -17.70 6.99 0.80
N VAL A 144 -16.93 7.95 1.33
CA VAL A 144 -16.65 8.12 2.75
C VAL A 144 -17.20 9.48 3.14
N HIS A 145 -17.97 9.53 4.23
CA HIS A 145 -18.68 10.72 4.68
C HIS A 145 -17.99 11.38 5.86
N GLU A 146 -17.32 10.59 6.70
CA GLU A 146 -16.61 11.10 7.87
C GLU A 146 -15.16 10.62 7.90
N PHE A 147 -14.26 11.49 8.38
CA PHE A 147 -12.85 11.13 8.53
C PHE A 147 -12.65 10.02 9.58
N GLN A 148 -13.50 9.93 10.60
CA GLN A 148 -13.42 8.89 11.63
C GLN A 148 -13.48 7.49 11.04
N GLU A 149 -14.16 7.30 9.91
CA GLU A 149 -14.27 6.01 9.25
C GLU A 149 -12.91 5.49 8.76
N PHE A 150 -11.92 6.37 8.52
CA PHE A 150 -10.56 5.93 8.17
C PHE A 150 -9.88 5.13 9.28
N LEU A 151 -10.36 5.16 10.53
CA LEU A 151 -9.85 4.32 11.62
C LEU A 151 -10.13 2.83 11.39
N GLU A 152 -11.11 2.49 10.57
CA GLU A 152 -11.38 1.10 10.17
C GLU A 152 -10.31 0.56 9.20
N VAL A 153 -9.53 1.46 8.56
CA VAL A 153 -8.46 1.08 7.63
C VAL A 153 -7.27 0.53 8.39
N LYS A 154 -6.94 -0.74 8.15
CA LYS A 154 -5.79 -1.40 8.79
C LYS A 154 -4.49 -0.61 8.62
N GLY A 155 -3.97 -0.10 9.74
CA GLY A 155 -2.72 0.66 9.80
C GLY A 155 -2.90 2.17 9.74
N VAL A 156 -4.13 2.67 9.77
CA VAL A 156 -4.49 4.05 10.10
C VAL A 156 -4.94 4.05 11.57
N GLY A 157 -4.33 4.91 12.37
CA GLY A 157 -4.73 5.19 13.75
C GLY A 157 -4.77 6.71 13.95
N GLU A 158 -5.06 7.17 15.15
CA GLU A 158 -5.30 8.60 15.45
C GLU A 158 -4.25 9.55 14.87
N LYS A 159 -2.96 9.28 15.09
CA LYS A 159 -1.86 10.09 14.55
C LYS A 159 -1.86 10.17 13.01
N LYS A 160 -2.17 9.06 12.35
CA LYS A 160 -2.24 9.04 10.88
C LYS A 160 -3.52 9.69 10.40
N LEU A 161 -4.63 9.51 11.11
CA LEU A 161 -5.89 10.17 10.80
C LEU A 161 -5.73 11.69 10.78
N GLU A 162 -5.10 12.25 11.82
CA GLU A 162 -4.78 13.69 11.88
C GLU A 162 -3.92 14.14 10.70
N PHE A 163 -2.96 13.31 10.31
CA PHE A 163 -2.15 13.57 9.12
C PHE A 163 -3.02 13.58 7.86
N LEU A 164 -3.85 12.55 7.66
CA LEU A 164 -4.73 12.44 6.48
C LEU A 164 -5.72 13.61 6.39
N LYS A 165 -6.26 14.09 7.51
CA LYS A 165 -7.15 15.27 7.58
C LYS A 165 -6.51 16.54 7.01
N LYS A 166 -5.18 16.65 7.01
CA LYS A 166 -4.46 17.82 6.45
C LYS A 166 -4.37 17.78 4.93
N TYR A 167 -4.47 16.60 4.31
CA TYR A 167 -4.22 16.41 2.88
C TYR A 167 -5.43 15.91 2.10
N PHE A 168 -6.50 15.48 2.78
CA PHE A 168 -7.71 14.99 2.15
C PHE A 168 -8.94 15.84 2.45
N THR A 169 -9.84 15.92 1.45
CA THR A 169 -11.24 16.36 1.57
C THR A 169 -12.17 15.22 1.18
N LEU A 170 -13.45 15.30 1.57
CA LEU A 170 -14.46 14.25 1.32
C LEU A 170 -15.48 14.62 0.22
N GLU A 171 -15.13 15.54 -0.68
CA GLU A 171 -16.01 16.02 -1.77
C GLU A 171 -16.26 15.02 -2.89
#